data_AF-A0A969M304-F1
#
_entry.id   AF-A0A969M304-F1
#
_cell.length_a   1.000
_cell.length_b   1.000
_cell.length_c   1.000
_cell.angle_alpha   90.00
_cell.angle_beta   90.00
_cell.angle_gamma   90.00
#
_symmetry.space_group_name_H-M   'P 1'
#
loop_
_entity.id
_entity.type
_entity.pdbx_description
1 polymer ?
#
loop_
_entity_poly.entity_id
_entity_poly.type
_entity_poly.pdbx_seq_one_letter_code
_entity_poly.pdbx_strand_id
1 'polypeptide(L)'
;MSIRWNSYRNFSGFYNITELVTLDAMLCPDVITELHDDDWQHNIQEDCRITQFRNANYLLNRQPLDPASHQLLAVHEHPDGSESLPDGFTFCGYDIMDSYFSNSTLTNCGPIPEAFTPRDVNRYGLISNLPIALKIRDAMRILQPGDAHLGECDVWLVGRQIPNGE
;
A
#
# COMPACT_ATOMS: atom_id res chain seq x y z
N MET A 1 9.98 21.56 0.08
CA MET A 1 9.05 20.57 0.67
C MET A 1 7.71 21.25 0.88
N SER A 2 6.60 20.67 0.41
CA SER A 2 5.28 21.33 0.43
C SER A 2 4.71 21.46 1.85
N ILE A 3 3.80 22.42 2.06
CA ILE A 3 3.10 22.61 3.36
C ILE A 3 2.35 21.33 3.76
N ARG A 4 1.69 20.67 2.80
CA ARG A 4 0.96 19.41 3.04
C ARG A 4 1.88 18.30 3.57
N TRP A 5 3.09 18.15 3.02
CA TRP A 5 4.06 17.15 3.47
C TRP A 5 4.53 17.40 4.90
N ASN A 6 4.81 18.66 5.27
CA ASN A 6 5.18 19.01 6.63
C ASN A 6 4.03 18.73 7.61
N SER A 7 2.80 19.05 7.24
CA SER A 7 1.62 18.71 8.05
C SER A 7 1.48 17.21 8.27
N TYR A 8 1.67 16.40 7.22
CA TYR A 8 1.63 14.94 7.32
C TYR A 8 2.70 14.40 8.28
N ARG A 9 3.96 14.86 8.18
CA ARG A 9 5.04 14.43 9.08
C ARG A 9 4.79 14.83 10.54
N ASN A 10 4.20 15.99 10.77
CA ASN A 10 3.84 16.44 12.11
C ASN A 10 2.68 15.61 12.69
N PHE A 11 1.69 15.27 11.87
CA PHE A 11 0.57 14.41 12.25
C PHE A 11 1.02 12.98 12.57
N SER A 12 1.76 12.36 11.66
CA SER A 12 2.18 10.96 11.77
C SER A 12 3.40 10.75 12.67
N GLY A 13 4.21 11.76 12.93
CA GLY A 13 5.49 11.60 13.62
C GLY A 13 6.56 10.86 12.81
N PHE A 14 6.29 10.52 11.54
CA PHE A 14 7.24 9.84 10.66
C PHE A 14 8.21 10.82 9.99
N TYR A 15 9.27 11.20 10.72
CA TYR A 15 10.32 12.07 10.17
C TYR A 15 11.35 11.32 9.30
N ASN A 16 11.39 9.99 9.38
CA ASN A 16 12.26 9.11 8.60
C ASN A 16 11.72 8.80 7.19
N ILE A 17 10.46 9.09 6.92
CA ILE A 17 9.85 8.88 5.61
C ILE A 17 10.28 9.99 4.65
N THR A 18 10.77 9.59 3.48
CA THR A 18 11.17 10.52 2.40
C THR A 18 10.12 10.63 1.30
N GLU A 19 9.28 9.59 1.18
CA GLU A 19 8.27 9.40 0.15
C GLU A 19 7.22 8.41 0.70
N LEU A 20 5.96 8.49 0.28
CA LEU A 20 4.97 7.45 0.59
C LEU A 20 4.75 6.57 -0.65
N VAL A 21 4.99 5.27 -0.49
CA VAL A 21 4.53 4.24 -1.43
C VAL A 21 3.46 3.45 -0.69
N THR A 22 2.21 3.67 -1.03
CA THR A 22 1.08 3.22 -0.19
C THR A 22 -0.11 2.80 -1.04
N LEU A 23 -0.90 1.88 -0.48
CA LEU A 23 -2.20 1.46 -0.98
C LEU A 23 -3.36 2.26 -0.35
N ASP A 24 -3.04 3.22 0.52
CA ASP A 24 -4.00 4.12 1.14
C ASP A 24 -4.61 5.07 0.10
N ALA A 25 -5.88 4.84 -0.22
CA ALA A 25 -6.60 5.62 -1.23
C ALA A 25 -6.88 7.07 -0.79
N MET A 26 -6.83 7.39 0.51
CA MET A 26 -6.97 8.76 0.99
C MET A 26 -5.69 9.58 0.79
N LEU A 27 -4.52 8.95 0.95
CA LEU A 27 -3.22 9.59 0.79
C LEU A 27 -2.71 9.57 -0.65
N CYS A 28 -2.93 8.45 -1.36
CA CYS A 28 -2.53 8.23 -2.74
C CYS A 28 -3.67 7.53 -3.49
N PRO A 29 -4.67 8.28 -3.99
CA PRO A 29 -5.84 7.70 -4.64
C PRO A 29 -5.49 7.00 -5.95
N ASP A 30 -6.30 5.99 -6.30
CA ASP A 30 -6.25 5.32 -7.60
C ASP A 30 -6.46 6.31 -8.75
N VAL A 31 -5.73 6.08 -9.86
CA VAL A 31 -5.90 6.87 -11.10
C VAL A 31 -7.19 6.47 -11.82
N ILE A 32 -7.57 5.20 -11.76
CA ILE A 32 -8.81 4.70 -12.36
C ILE A 32 -9.92 4.78 -11.32
N THR A 33 -10.85 5.71 -11.52
CA THR A 33 -12.00 5.91 -10.63
C THR A 33 -13.32 5.39 -11.21
N GLU A 34 -13.34 5.04 -12.50
CA GLU A 34 -14.52 4.55 -13.22
C GLU A 34 -14.13 3.39 -14.15
N LEU A 35 -14.98 2.35 -14.19
CA LEU A 35 -14.78 1.15 -14.99
C LEU A 35 -15.58 1.21 -16.30
N HIS A 36 -14.99 0.73 -17.37
CA HIS A 36 -15.63 0.44 -18.65
C HIS A 36 -15.94 -1.06 -18.79
N ASP A 37 -16.76 -1.44 -19.76
CA ASP A 37 -17.18 -2.83 -20.00
C ASP A 37 -15.99 -3.79 -20.15
N ASP A 38 -14.92 -3.38 -20.83
CA ASP A 38 -13.71 -4.18 -21.02
C ASP A 38 -12.91 -4.38 -19.72
N ASP A 39 -12.97 -3.43 -18.78
CA ASP A 39 -12.21 -3.49 -17.52
C ASP A 39 -12.63 -4.71 -16.69
N TRP A 40 -13.91 -5.12 -16.77
CA TRP A 40 -14.47 -6.27 -16.06
C TRP A 40 -13.83 -7.62 -16.45
N GLN A 41 -13.18 -7.71 -17.60
CA GLN A 41 -12.46 -8.91 -18.02
C GLN A 41 -11.05 -9.01 -17.40
N HIS A 42 -10.58 -7.92 -16.79
CA HIS A 42 -9.19 -7.77 -16.35
C HIS A 42 -9.05 -7.34 -14.88
N ASN A 43 -10.10 -6.79 -14.28
CA ASN A 43 -10.10 -6.34 -12.89
C ASN A 43 -10.28 -7.49 -11.88
N ILE A 44 -10.08 -7.18 -10.61
CA ILE A 44 -10.40 -8.06 -9.49
C ILE A 44 -11.89 -7.85 -9.14
N GLN A 45 -12.68 -8.93 -9.20
CA GLN A 45 -14.11 -8.89 -8.91
C GLN A 45 -14.39 -9.30 -7.45
N GLU A 46 -13.85 -8.50 -6.53
CA GLU A 46 -13.99 -8.68 -5.08
C GLU A 46 -14.41 -7.33 -4.44
N ASP A 47 -15.07 -7.41 -3.29
CA ASP A 47 -15.53 -6.23 -2.56
C ASP A 47 -14.37 -5.26 -2.30
N CYS A 48 -14.60 -3.97 -2.57
CA CYS A 48 -13.63 -2.89 -2.41
C CYS A 48 -12.37 -2.96 -3.29
N ARG A 49 -12.28 -3.91 -4.24
CA ARG A 49 -11.07 -4.13 -5.06
C ARG A 49 -11.27 -3.99 -6.57
N ILE A 50 -12.45 -3.51 -6.99
CA ILE A 50 -12.84 -3.46 -8.41
C ILE A 50 -11.97 -2.54 -9.28
N THR A 51 -11.19 -1.64 -8.68
CA THR A 51 -10.22 -0.76 -9.37
C THR A 51 -8.82 -1.39 -9.50
N GLN A 52 -8.62 -2.61 -9.01
CA GLN A 52 -7.37 -3.35 -9.15
C GLN A 52 -7.43 -4.30 -10.34
N PHE A 53 -6.28 -4.58 -10.94
CA PHE A 53 -6.19 -5.34 -12.19
C PHE A 53 -5.21 -6.50 -12.09
N ARG A 54 -5.57 -7.64 -12.67
CA ARG A 54 -4.71 -8.83 -12.77
C ARG A 54 -3.78 -8.79 -13.99
N ASN A 55 -4.03 -7.88 -14.95
CA ASN A 55 -3.28 -7.76 -16.19
C ASN A 55 -2.62 -6.38 -16.31
N ALA A 56 -1.32 -6.30 -16.00
CA ALA A 56 -0.55 -5.06 -16.07
C ALA A 56 -0.47 -4.47 -17.49
N ASN A 57 -0.35 -5.32 -18.53
CA ASN A 57 -0.29 -4.85 -19.92
C ASN A 57 -1.60 -4.20 -20.34
N TYR A 58 -2.73 -4.78 -19.93
CA TYR A 58 -4.04 -4.16 -20.14
C TYR A 58 -4.12 -2.81 -19.42
N LEU A 59 -3.79 -2.78 -18.13
CA LEU A 59 -3.86 -1.58 -17.32
C LEU A 59 -3.02 -0.42 -17.89
N LEU A 60 -1.79 -0.71 -18.34
CA LEU A 60 -0.90 0.29 -18.95
C LEU A 60 -1.41 0.82 -20.29
N ASN A 61 -2.07 -0.03 -21.09
CA ASN A 61 -2.72 0.42 -22.32
C ASN A 61 -4.00 1.24 -22.04
N ARG A 62 -4.74 0.84 -21.01
CA ARG A 62 -6.01 1.46 -20.57
C ARG A 62 -5.79 2.83 -19.92
N GLN A 63 -4.69 2.99 -19.18
CA GLN A 63 -4.35 4.21 -18.47
C GLN A 63 -2.83 4.45 -18.57
N PRO A 64 -2.37 5.18 -19.60
CA PRO A 64 -0.98 5.59 -19.69
C PRO A 64 -0.55 6.37 -18.43
N LEU A 65 0.65 6.08 -17.94
CA LEU A 65 1.19 6.71 -16.74
C LEU A 65 1.85 8.05 -17.08
N ASP A 66 1.60 9.08 -16.26
CA ASP A 66 2.38 10.30 -16.25
C ASP A 66 3.63 10.07 -15.38
N PRO A 67 4.85 10.06 -15.94
CA PRO A 67 6.07 9.84 -15.17
C PRO A 67 6.31 10.84 -14.05
N ALA A 68 5.70 12.03 -14.12
CA ALA A 68 5.87 13.06 -13.10
C ALA A 68 4.93 12.87 -11.88
N SER A 69 3.87 12.07 -12.03
CA SER A 69 2.74 12.05 -11.08
C SER A 69 2.24 10.65 -10.73
N HIS A 70 2.53 9.64 -11.56
CA HIS A 70 1.99 8.29 -11.43
C HIS A 70 3.10 7.25 -11.22
N GLN A 71 2.72 6.18 -10.52
CA GLN A 71 3.49 4.95 -10.38
C GLN A 71 2.55 3.77 -10.56
N LEU A 72 3.09 2.61 -10.96
CA LEU A 72 2.35 1.36 -10.99
C LEU A 72 2.75 0.51 -9.79
N LEU A 73 1.77 0.01 -9.04
CA LEU A 73 2.00 -0.87 -7.90
C LEU A 73 1.67 -2.31 -8.28
N ALA A 74 2.57 -3.23 -7.90
CA ALA A 74 2.31 -4.65 -7.87
C ALA A 74 2.17 -5.07 -6.40
N VAL A 75 1.09 -5.78 -6.10
CA VAL A 75 0.75 -6.16 -4.73
C VAL A 75 0.48 -7.64 -4.60
N HIS A 76 0.78 -8.19 -3.42
CA HIS A 76 0.45 -9.56 -3.08
C HIS A 76 -0.19 -9.62 -1.69
N GLU A 77 -1.38 -10.19 -1.61
CA GLU A 77 -2.11 -10.40 -0.36
C GLU A 77 -1.54 -11.61 0.39
N HIS A 78 -1.44 -11.53 1.73
CA HIS A 78 -0.98 -12.62 2.58
C HIS A 78 0.37 -13.24 2.16
N PRO A 79 1.44 -12.44 2.00
CA PRO A 79 2.73 -12.96 1.56
C PRO A 79 3.30 -13.98 2.56
N ASP A 80 3.89 -15.05 2.03
CA ASP A 80 4.61 -16.11 2.74
C ASP A 80 6.14 -16.03 2.54
N GLY A 81 6.61 -15.12 1.69
CA GLY A 81 8.02 -14.87 1.40
C GLY A 81 8.56 -15.65 0.20
N SER A 82 7.72 -16.43 -0.49
CA SER A 82 8.06 -17.12 -1.74
C SER A 82 7.71 -16.31 -2.98
N GLU A 83 7.05 -15.16 -2.81
CA GLU A 83 6.55 -14.36 -3.93
C GLU A 83 7.69 -13.73 -4.74
N SER A 84 7.50 -13.71 -6.05
CA SER A 84 8.31 -12.91 -6.97
C SER A 84 7.48 -11.74 -7.49
N LEU A 85 8.06 -10.55 -7.47
CA LEU A 85 7.50 -9.41 -8.18
C LEU A 85 7.65 -9.58 -9.71
N PRO A 86 6.72 -9.03 -10.52
CA PRO A 86 6.89 -9.01 -11.96
C PRO A 86 8.15 -8.26 -12.39
N ASP A 87 8.67 -8.59 -13.58
CA ASP A 87 9.84 -7.90 -14.15
C ASP A 87 9.62 -6.39 -14.23
N GLY A 88 10.65 -5.62 -13.85
CA GLY A 88 10.59 -4.15 -13.83
C GLY A 88 10.01 -3.54 -12.56
N PHE A 89 9.47 -4.35 -11.64
CA PHE A 89 9.05 -3.89 -10.32
C PHE A 89 10.19 -4.02 -9.31
N THR A 90 10.35 -2.99 -8.48
CA THR A 90 11.26 -2.98 -7.35
C THR A 90 10.48 -3.19 -6.06
N PHE A 91 10.95 -4.08 -5.20
CA PHE A 91 10.37 -4.29 -3.87
C PHE A 91 10.49 -3.04 -3.00
N CYS A 92 9.37 -2.60 -2.42
CA CYS A 92 9.30 -1.41 -1.55
C CYS A 92 9.16 -1.77 -0.07
N GLY A 93 8.49 -2.89 0.23
CA GLY A 93 8.22 -3.31 1.61
C GLY A 93 6.90 -4.05 1.73
N TYR A 94 6.44 -4.15 2.97
CA TYR A 94 5.16 -4.71 3.35
C TYR A 94 4.28 -3.61 3.95
N ASP A 95 3.05 -3.50 3.49
CA ASP A 95 2.00 -2.68 4.08
C ASP A 95 1.12 -3.54 5.00
N ILE A 96 0.33 -2.89 5.85
CA ILE A 96 -0.71 -3.54 6.64
C ILE A 96 -2.02 -2.81 6.37
N MET A 97 -2.92 -3.44 5.63
CA MET A 97 -4.18 -2.85 5.16
C MET A 97 -5.35 -3.24 6.05
N ASP A 98 -6.34 -2.34 6.19
CA ASP A 98 -7.62 -2.68 6.82
C ASP A 98 -8.43 -3.73 6.04
N SER A 99 -9.48 -4.29 6.65
CA SER A 99 -10.30 -5.33 6.01
C SER A 99 -11.13 -4.82 4.82
N TYR A 100 -11.23 -3.50 4.66
CA TYR A 100 -11.85 -2.86 3.49
C TYR A 100 -10.87 -2.63 2.34
N PHE A 101 -9.59 -2.97 2.50
CA PHE A 101 -8.52 -2.64 1.55
C PHE A 101 -8.52 -1.14 1.16
N SER A 102 -8.90 -0.27 2.08
CA SER A 102 -9.09 1.16 1.80
C SER A 102 -7.95 2.02 2.35
N ASN A 103 -7.39 1.61 3.48
CA ASN A 103 -6.37 2.39 4.19
C ASN A 103 -5.21 1.51 4.68
N SER A 104 -4.01 2.06 4.61
CA SER A 104 -2.86 1.53 5.34
C SER A 104 -2.97 1.88 6.82
N THR A 105 -2.98 0.86 7.67
CA THR A 105 -2.94 1.02 9.13
C THR A 105 -1.62 1.65 9.60
N LEU A 106 -0.55 1.53 8.81
CA LEU A 106 0.76 2.11 9.12
C LEU A 106 0.76 3.62 8.91
N THR A 107 0.27 4.08 7.75
CA THR A 107 0.44 5.48 7.32
C THR A 107 -0.80 6.35 7.50
N ASN A 108 -2.00 5.76 7.57
CA ASN A 108 -3.27 6.46 7.80
C ASN A 108 -3.52 6.72 9.29
N CYS A 109 -3.51 5.64 10.09
CA CYS A 109 -3.78 5.70 11.53
C CYS A 109 -2.62 6.33 12.30
N GLY A 110 -1.41 6.33 11.72
CA GLY A 110 -0.19 6.75 12.37
C GLY A 110 0.36 5.69 13.34
N PRO A 111 1.43 6.02 14.09
CA PRO A 111 2.06 5.08 15.02
C PRO A 111 1.09 4.60 16.09
N ILE A 112 1.07 3.28 16.31
CA ILE A 112 0.40 2.64 17.43
C ILE A 112 1.51 2.14 18.36
N PRO A 113 1.95 2.91 19.36
CA PRO A 113 3.18 2.62 20.11
C PRO A 113 3.26 1.22 20.72
N GLU A 114 2.10 0.63 21.03
CA GLU A 114 1.96 -0.74 21.55
C GLU A 114 2.24 -1.82 20.49
N ALA A 115 2.07 -1.51 19.21
CA ALA A 115 2.30 -2.42 18.08
C ALA A 115 3.57 -2.08 17.28
N PHE A 116 3.78 -0.80 16.94
CA PHE A 116 4.91 -0.33 16.14
C PHE A 116 5.21 1.16 16.36
N THR A 117 6.41 1.56 15.96
CA THR A 117 6.92 2.93 16.08
C THR A 117 7.41 3.44 14.72
N PRO A 118 7.67 4.76 14.57
CA PRO A 118 8.33 5.31 13.38
C PRO A 118 9.62 4.62 12.95
N ARG A 119 10.30 3.91 13.85
CA ARG A 119 11.56 3.22 13.54
C ARG A 119 11.34 1.89 12.82
N ASP A 120 10.15 1.34 12.90
CA ASP A 120 9.80 0.05 12.30
C ASP A 120 9.42 0.18 10.82
N VAL A 121 9.07 1.39 10.39
CA VAL A 121 8.80 1.72 8.98
C VAL A 121 10.06 2.25 8.28
N ASN A 122 10.20 1.88 7.01
CA ASN A 122 11.30 2.29 6.15
C ASN A 122 11.03 3.67 5.52
N ARG A 123 11.91 4.08 4.59
CA ARG A 123 11.82 5.40 3.94
C ARG A 123 10.54 5.63 3.12
N TYR A 124 9.79 4.57 2.80
CA TYR A 124 8.55 4.58 2.04
C TYR A 124 7.28 4.53 2.91
N GLY A 125 7.43 4.42 4.24
CA GLY A 125 6.30 4.17 5.16
C GLY A 125 5.87 2.70 5.28
N LEU A 126 6.67 1.79 4.73
CA LEU A 126 6.40 0.34 4.72
C LEU A 126 7.34 -0.42 5.66
N ILE A 127 7.03 -1.66 5.99
CA ILE A 127 7.89 -2.52 6.80
C ILE A 127 8.82 -3.31 5.86
N SER A 128 10.13 -3.34 6.12
CA SER A 128 11.08 -4.00 5.19
C SER A 128 11.12 -5.54 5.30
N ASN A 129 10.57 -6.13 6.35
CA ASN A 129 10.74 -7.54 6.68
C ASN A 129 9.40 -8.20 7.00
N LEU A 130 9.08 -9.31 6.31
CA LEU A 130 7.81 -10.01 6.46
C LEU A 130 7.57 -10.50 7.90
N PRO A 131 8.50 -11.20 8.57
CA PRO A 131 8.33 -11.56 9.98
C PRO A 131 7.99 -10.38 10.90
N ILE A 132 8.59 -9.21 10.67
CA ILE A 132 8.27 -8.00 11.43
C ILE A 132 6.84 -7.51 11.10
N ALA A 133 6.46 -7.49 9.82
CA ALA A 133 5.12 -7.09 9.40
C ALA A 133 4.04 -7.99 10.00
N LEU A 134 4.23 -9.31 9.96
CA LEU A 134 3.32 -10.28 10.59
C LEU A 134 3.22 -10.07 12.10
N LYS A 135 4.35 -9.85 12.78
CA LYS A 135 4.37 -9.55 14.22
C LYS A 135 3.58 -8.28 14.57
N ILE A 136 3.73 -7.22 13.76
CA ILE A 136 3.01 -5.95 13.97
C ILE A 136 1.51 -6.16 13.74
N ARG A 137 1.12 -6.83 12.65
CA ARG A 137 -0.28 -7.20 12.38
C ARG A 137 -0.87 -7.95 13.56
N ASP A 138 -0.19 -9.00 14.04
CA ASP A 138 -0.69 -9.81 15.14
C ASP A 138 -0.84 -9.00 16.44
N ALA A 139 0.09 -8.07 16.71
CA ALA A 139 -0.03 -7.15 17.83
C ALA A 139 -1.26 -6.23 17.70
N MET A 140 -1.49 -5.65 16.52
CA MET A 140 -2.68 -4.81 16.24
C MET A 140 -3.98 -5.60 16.45
N ARG A 141 -4.04 -6.84 15.93
CA ARG A 141 -5.21 -7.71 16.06
C ARG A 141 -5.50 -8.08 17.53
N ILE A 142 -4.46 -8.27 18.35
CA ILE A 142 -4.60 -8.52 19.79
C ILE A 142 -5.07 -7.28 20.53
N LEU A 143 -4.57 -6.10 20.17
CA LEU A 143 -4.91 -4.83 20.82
C LEU A 143 -6.37 -4.42 20.55
N GLN A 144 -6.88 -4.66 19.34
CA GLN A 144 -8.20 -4.20 18.90
C GLN A 144 -8.96 -5.29 18.13
N PRO A 145 -9.28 -6.45 18.73
CA PRO A 145 -9.78 -7.62 18.02
C PRO A 145 -11.16 -7.46 17.33
N GLY A 146 -11.93 -6.43 17.70
CA GLY A 146 -13.24 -6.15 17.12
C GLY A 146 -13.26 -4.95 16.16
N ASP A 147 -12.11 -4.37 15.86
CA ASP A 147 -11.98 -3.20 14.98
C ASP A 147 -11.67 -3.64 13.54
N ALA A 148 -12.43 -3.18 12.55
CA ALA A 148 -12.22 -3.57 11.16
C ALA A 148 -10.92 -3.02 10.55
N HIS A 149 -10.39 -1.92 11.10
CA HIS A 149 -9.13 -1.34 10.65
C HIS A 149 -7.92 -2.04 11.25
N LEU A 150 -7.99 -2.51 12.50
CA LEU A 150 -6.83 -3.08 13.21
C LEU A 150 -7.00 -4.57 13.58
N GLY A 151 -8.19 -4.97 14.01
CA GLY A 151 -8.56 -6.35 14.39
C GLY A 151 -8.61 -7.32 13.22
N GLU A 152 -8.90 -6.80 12.03
CA GLU A 152 -9.05 -7.57 10.79
C GLU A 152 -8.02 -7.17 9.72
N CYS A 153 -7.00 -6.39 10.09
CA CYS A 153 -5.97 -5.94 9.15
C CYS A 153 -5.11 -7.08 8.63
N ASP A 154 -4.57 -7.00 7.41
CA ASP A 154 -3.63 -8.01 6.90
C ASP A 154 -2.41 -7.43 6.19
N VAL A 155 -1.38 -8.26 6.04
CA VAL A 155 -0.10 -7.88 5.44
C VAL A 155 -0.18 -8.02 3.92
N TRP A 156 0.39 -7.02 3.24
CA TRP A 156 0.49 -6.97 1.79
C TRP A 156 1.92 -6.70 1.38
N LEU A 157 2.44 -7.46 0.43
CA LEU A 157 3.70 -7.11 -0.25
C LEU A 157 3.43 -5.97 -1.24
N VAL A 158 4.32 -4.98 -1.27
CA VAL A 158 4.24 -3.85 -2.21
C VAL A 158 5.54 -3.75 -3.00
N GLY A 159 5.41 -3.83 -4.33
CA GLY A 159 6.42 -3.45 -5.29
C GLY A 159 5.94 -2.30 -6.15
N ARG A 160 6.87 -1.49 -6.67
CA ARG A 160 6.54 -0.38 -7.58
C ARG A 160 7.33 -0.44 -8.88
N GLN A 161 6.73 0.10 -9.92
CA GLN A 161 7.38 0.47 -11.16
C GLN A 161 7.15 1.96 -11.41
N ILE A 162 8.24 2.70 -11.66
CA ILE A 162 8.19 4.12 -12.04
C ILE A 162 8.26 4.20 -13.57
N PRO A 163 7.41 5.01 -14.23
CA PRO A 163 7.50 5.22 -15.67
C PRO A 163 8.88 5.82 -16.05
N ASN A 164 9.57 5.18 -17.01
CA ASN A 164 10.91 5.52 -17.54
C ASN A 164 12.14 5.06 -16.74
N GLY A 165 11.98 4.34 -15.63
CA GLY A 165 13.11 3.82 -14.84
C GLY A 165 13.90 4.95 -14.13
N GLU A 166 14.40 4.66 -12.93
CA GLU A 166 15.53 5.43 -12.40
C GLU A 166 16.82 5.02 -13.11
#